data_AF-A0AA91C8U6-F1
#
_entry.id   AF-A0AA91C8U6-F1
#
_cell.length_a   1.000
_cell.length_b   1.000
_cell.length_c   1.000
_cell.angle_alpha   90.00
_cell.angle_beta   90.00
_cell.angle_gamma   90.00
#
_symmetry.space_group_name_H-M   'P 1'
#
loop_
_entity.id
_entity.type
_entity.pdbx_description
1 polymer ?
#
loop_
_entity_poly.entity_id
_entity_poly.type
_entity_poly.pdbx_seq_one_letter_code
_entity_poly.pdbx_strand_id
1 'polypeptide(L)'
;MIDQEQAARTLINLIDVVHQENWVLLNNEDMASKTEEYYINFFKEHHLEEAIDEIKAVTEKNKSFFQRFVNHEEVDAKEMRDFMEPYRFIKSKYILKKSSKS
;
A
#
# COMPACT_ATOMS: atom_id res chain seq x y z
N MET A 1 17.80 7.05 -3.53
CA MET A 1 16.66 7.39 -4.40
C MET A 1 15.75 6.18 -4.41
N ILE A 2 14.47 6.37 -4.11
CA ILE A 2 13.49 5.28 -4.09
C ILE A 2 12.63 5.48 -5.34
N ASP A 3 12.61 4.46 -6.19
CA ASP A 3 11.82 4.45 -7.42
C ASP A 3 10.44 3.79 -7.20
N GLN A 4 9.61 3.87 -8.24
CA GLN A 4 8.26 3.32 -8.25
C GLN A 4 8.23 1.81 -7.93
N GLU A 5 9.20 1.04 -8.43
CA GLU A 5 9.31 -0.39 -8.19
C GLU A 5 9.50 -0.68 -6.70
N GLN A 6 10.45 0.01 -6.05
CA GLN A 6 10.69 -0.17 -4.63
C GLN A 6 9.45 0.21 -3.79
N ALA A 7 8.69 1.23 -4.20
CA ALA A 7 7.43 1.59 -3.56
C ALA A 7 6.36 0.50 -3.75
N ALA A 8 6.17 -0.01 -4.97
CA ALA A 8 5.22 -1.08 -5.27
C ALA A 8 5.51 -2.36 -4.48
N ARG A 9 6.78 -2.78 -4.43
CA ARG A 9 7.24 -3.92 -3.63
C ARG A 9 6.95 -3.74 -2.14
N THR A 10 7.21 -2.54 -1.63
CA THR A 10 6.98 -2.24 -0.22
C THR A 10 5.49 -2.31 0.11
N LEU A 11 4.61 -1.77 -0.73
CA LEU A 11 3.16 -1.80 -0.52
C LEU A 11 2.63 -3.24 -0.47
N ILE A 12 2.98 -4.10 -1.43
CA ILE A 12 2.56 -5.52 -1.38
C ILE A 12 3.08 -6.20 -0.12
N ASN A 13 4.37 -6.04 0.20
CA ASN A 13 4.98 -6.67 1.37
C ASN A 13 4.38 -6.22 2.71
N LEU A 14 3.62 -5.12 2.75
CA LEU A 14 2.90 -4.75 3.96
C LEU A 14 1.73 -5.69 4.24
N ILE A 15 1.00 -6.13 3.21
CA ILE A 15 -0.25 -6.88 3.40
C ILE A 15 -0.18 -8.33 2.95
N ASP A 16 0.60 -8.63 1.91
CA ASP A 16 0.63 -9.93 1.25
C ASP A 16 2.07 -10.38 1.02
N VAL A 17 2.71 -10.79 2.11
CA VAL A 17 4.10 -11.32 2.08
C VAL A 17 4.19 -12.69 1.40
N VAL A 18 3.06 -13.33 1.10
CA VAL A 18 2.99 -14.65 0.44
C VAL A 18 3.10 -14.46 -1.07
N HIS A 19 2.38 -13.48 -1.64
CA HIS A 19 2.35 -13.20 -3.07
C HIS A 19 3.11 -11.91 -3.40
N GLN A 20 4.36 -11.82 -2.95
CA GLN A 20 5.17 -10.60 -3.10
C GLN A 20 5.32 -10.19 -4.57
N GLU A 21 5.37 -11.17 -5.48
CA GLU A 21 5.46 -11.00 -6.93
C GLU A 21 4.35 -10.13 -7.52
N ASN A 22 3.20 -10.02 -6.85
CA ASN A 22 2.10 -9.18 -7.29
C ASN A 22 2.42 -7.68 -7.25
N TRP A 23 3.60 -7.28 -6.78
CA TRP A 23 4.08 -5.89 -6.86
C TRP A 23 4.06 -5.35 -8.29
N VAL A 24 4.21 -6.21 -9.29
CA VAL A 24 4.12 -5.85 -10.71
C VAL A 24 2.75 -5.27 -11.09
N LEU A 25 1.69 -5.64 -10.38
CA LEU A 25 0.33 -5.13 -10.59
C LEU A 25 0.19 -3.67 -10.16
N LEU A 26 1.05 -3.21 -9.24
CA LEU A 26 1.05 -1.85 -8.71
C LEU A 26 2.03 -0.96 -9.49
N ASN A 27 3.06 -1.53 -10.10
CA ASN A 27 4.10 -0.80 -10.83
C ASN A 27 3.66 -0.39 -12.25
N ASN A 28 2.65 0.47 -12.34
CA ASN A 28 2.17 1.05 -13.61
C ASN A 28 1.69 2.51 -13.44
N GLU A 29 1.23 3.12 -14.53
CA GLU A 29 0.80 4.52 -14.57
C GLU A 29 -0.39 4.85 -13.64
N ASP A 30 -1.16 3.84 -13.21
CA ASP A 30 -2.30 3.97 -12.31
C ASP A 30 -2.03 3.31 -10.94
N MET A 31 -0.81 3.48 -10.44
CA MET A 31 -0.33 2.89 -9.20
C MET A 31 -1.26 3.15 -8.00
N ALA A 32 -1.87 4.33 -7.92
CA ALA A 32 -2.79 4.68 -6.84
C ALA A 32 -4.03 3.78 -6.83
N SER A 33 -4.73 3.69 -7.96
CA SER A 33 -5.95 2.88 -8.08
C SER A 33 -5.63 1.40 -7.96
N LYS A 34 -4.50 0.94 -8.51
CA LYS A 34 -4.07 -0.46 -8.39
C LYS A 34 -3.70 -0.86 -6.97
N THR A 35 -3.08 0.05 -6.22
CA THR A 35 -2.82 -0.16 -4.79
C THR A 35 -4.14 -0.26 -4.02
N GLU A 36 -5.08 0.67 -4.25
CA GLU A 36 -6.39 0.65 -3.60
C GLU A 36 -7.16 -0.64 -3.92
N GLU A 37 -7.27 -1.00 -5.20
CA GLU A 37 -7.95 -2.19 -5.68
C GLU A 37 -7.39 -3.46 -5.04
N TYR A 38 -6.06 -3.61 -5.04
CA TYR A 38 -5.39 -4.78 -4.46
C TYR A 38 -5.68 -4.90 -2.96
N TYR A 39 -5.53 -3.81 -2.20
CA TYR A 39 -5.79 -3.81 -0.77
C TYR A 39 -7.26 -4.09 -0.45
N ILE A 40 -8.20 -3.52 -1.21
CA ILE A 40 -9.64 -3.79 -1.02
C ILE A 40 -9.94 -5.27 -1.24
N ASN A 41 -9.42 -5.86 -2.31
CA ASN A 41 -9.64 -7.28 -2.60
C ASN A 41 -9.05 -8.17 -1.51
N PHE A 42 -7.81 -7.89 -1.10
CA PHE A 42 -7.17 -8.57 0.03
C PHE A 42 -8.03 -8.49 1.30
N PHE A 43 -8.49 -7.30 1.69
CA PHE A 43 -9.30 -7.17 2.91
C PHE A 43 -10.66 -7.87 2.82
N LYS A 44 -11.28 -7.92 1.64
CA LYS A 44 -12.52 -8.71 1.43
C LYS A 44 -12.27 -10.21 1.57
N GLU A 45 -11.21 -10.71 0.94
CA GLU A 45 -10.83 -12.14 1.00
C GLU A 45 -10.49 -12.58 2.43
N HIS A 46 -9.98 -11.65 3.25
CA HIS A 46 -9.62 -11.89 4.64
C HIS A 46 -10.70 -11.49 5.68
N HIS A 47 -11.91 -11.11 5.24
CA HIS A 47 -13.01 -10.67 6.12
C HIS A 47 -12.58 -9.54 7.09
N LEU A 48 -12.01 -8.48 6.50
CA LEU A 48 -11.51 -7.26 7.14
C LEU A 48 -12.16 -6.02 6.53
N GLU A 49 -13.47 -6.05 6.31
CA GLU A 49 -14.21 -4.98 5.64
C GLU A 49 -14.09 -3.64 6.37
N GLU A 50 -13.86 -3.65 7.69
CA GLU A 50 -13.60 -2.44 8.47
C GLU A 50 -12.29 -1.69 8.10
N ALA A 51 -11.43 -2.28 7.28
CA ALA A 51 -10.22 -1.66 6.75
C ALA A 51 -10.43 -0.96 5.39
N ILE A 52 -11.55 -1.25 4.70
CA ILE A 52 -11.83 -0.77 3.33
C ILE A 52 -11.95 0.76 3.27
N ASP A 53 -12.70 1.36 4.20
CA ASP A 53 -12.87 2.82 4.22
C ASP A 53 -11.55 3.53 4.58
N GLU A 54 -10.75 2.92 5.45
CA GLU A 54 -9.45 3.48 5.85
C GLU A 54 -8.43 3.42 4.71
N ILE A 55 -8.36 2.31 3.95
CA ILE A 55 -7.47 2.25 2.80
C ILE A 55 -7.86 3.28 1.74
N LYS A 56 -9.15 3.40 1.39
CA LYS A 56 -9.64 4.42 0.44
C LYS A 56 -9.25 5.84 0.86
N ALA A 57 -9.41 6.16 2.14
CA ALA A 57 -9.03 7.47 2.67
C ALA A 57 -7.51 7.70 2.60
N VAL A 58 -6.71 6.66 2.87
CA VAL A 58 -5.26 6.72 2.79
C VAL A 58 -4.78 6.86 1.35
N THR A 59 -5.31 6.10 0.39
CA THR A 59 -4.97 6.20 -1.03
C THR A 59 -5.37 7.56 -1.59
N GLU A 60 -6.59 8.04 -1.31
CA GLU A 60 -7.05 9.37 -1.71
C GLU A 60 -6.10 10.47 -1.23
N LYS A 61 -5.77 10.47 0.07
CA LYS A 61 -4.88 11.48 0.66
C LYS A 61 -3.48 11.48 0.05
N ASN A 62 -3.02 10.32 -0.43
CA ASN A 62 -1.69 10.14 -0.99
C ASN A 62 -1.67 10.12 -2.53
N LYS A 63 -2.78 10.41 -3.22
CA LYS A 63 -2.86 10.39 -4.70
C LYS A 63 -1.78 11.22 -5.38
N SER A 64 -1.52 12.43 -4.87
CA SER A 64 -0.47 13.30 -5.42
C SER A 64 0.93 12.69 -5.28
N PHE A 65 1.17 11.90 -4.23
CA PHE A 65 2.45 11.24 -4.01
C PHE A 65 2.65 10.04 -4.95
N PHE A 66 1.57 9.31 -5.25
CA PHE A 66 1.61 8.27 -6.29
C PHE A 66 1.93 8.85 -7.67
N GLN A 67 1.38 10.02 -8.01
CA GLN A 67 1.69 10.69 -9.28
C GLN A 67 3.18 11.03 -9.40
N ARG A 68 3.82 11.45 -8.31
CA ARG A 68 5.27 11.72 -8.28
C ARG A 68 6.09 10.46 -8.61
N PHE A 69 5.68 9.30 -8.09
CA PHE A 69 6.34 8.03 -8.42
C PHE A 69 6.19 7.67 -9.90
N VAL A 70 4.98 7.79 -10.44
CA VAL A 70 4.69 7.52 -11.86
C VAL A 70 5.44 8.48 -12.79
N ASN A 71 5.65 9.72 -12.36
CA ASN A 71 6.41 10.73 -13.11
C ASN A 71 7.93 10.60 -12.94
N HIS A 72 8.41 9.57 -12.23
CA HIS A 72 9.84 9.37 -11.92
C HIS A 72 10.49 10.56 -11.20
N GLU A 73 9.71 11.29 -10.39
CA GLU A 73 10.25 12.37 -9.57
C GLU A 73 11.10 11.82 -8.43
N GLU A 74 12.14 12.56 -8.05
CA GLU A 74 12.93 12.20 -6.88
C GLU A 74 12.10 12.35 -5.60
N VAL A 75 12.20 11.32 -4.76
CA VAL A 75 11.58 11.25 -3.44
C VAL A 75 12.64 10.92 -2.41
N ASP A 76 12.71 11.72 -1.35
CA ASP A 76 13.67 11.50 -0.28
C ASP A 76 13.19 10.41 0.73
N ALA A 77 14.10 10.00 1.62
CA ALA A 77 13.80 8.94 2.58
C ALA A 77 12.76 9.35 3.65
N LYS A 78 12.63 10.64 3.95
CA LYS A 78 11.62 11.15 4.89
C LYS A 78 10.25 11.16 4.23
N GLU A 79 10.16 11.70 3.02
CA GLU A 79 8.93 11.71 2.22
C GLU A 79 8.39 10.29 2.02
N MET A 80 9.26 9.34 1.63
CA MET A 80 8.89 7.94 1.51
C MET A 80 8.40 7.34 2.84
N ARG A 81 9.05 7.67 3.95
CA ARG A 81 8.65 7.20 5.28
C ARG A 81 7.25 7.69 5.62
N ASP A 82 7.01 8.99 5.42
CA ASP A 82 5.75 9.65 5.70
C ASP A 82 4.61 9.10 4.82
N PHE A 83 4.90 8.82 3.54
CA PHE A 83 3.98 8.16 2.62
C PHE A 83 3.62 6.73 3.07
N MET A 84 4.61 5.96 3.53
CA MET A 84 4.40 4.55 3.91
C MET A 84 3.74 4.38 5.29
N GLU A 85 3.81 5.39 6.15
CA GLU A 85 3.38 5.29 7.54
C GLU A 85 1.89 4.91 7.71
N PRO A 86 0.94 5.50 6.98
CA PRO A 86 -0.47 5.11 7.07
C PRO A 86 -0.70 3.65 6.66
N TYR A 87 0.00 3.14 5.64
CA TYR A 87 -0.12 1.74 5.23
C TYR A 87 0.46 0.77 6.27
N ARG A 88 1.57 1.15 6.93
CA ARG A 88 2.11 0.40 8.09
C ARG A 88 1.12 0.37 9.25
N PHE A 89 0.44 1.48 9.49
CA PHE A 89 -0.58 1.55 10.53
C PHE A 89 -1.76 0.60 10.24
N ILE A 90 -2.27 0.59 9.00
CA ILE A 90 -3.30 -0.36 8.55
C ILE A 90 -2.85 -1.81 8.77
N LYS A 91 -1.62 -2.16 8.38
CA LYS A 91 -1.04 -3.50 8.63
C LYS A 91 -1.07 -3.86 10.13
N SER A 92 -0.58 -2.97 10.98
CA SER A 92 -0.56 -3.20 12.43
C SER A 92 -1.96 -3.39 13.01
N LYS A 93 -2.90 -2.55 12.58
CA LYS A 93 -4.26 -2.50 13.10
C LYS A 93 -5.11 -3.70 12.71
N TYR A 94 -5.01 -4.17 11.47
CA TYR A 94 -5.95 -5.16 10.91
C TYR A 94 -5.32 -6.54 10.65
N ILE A 95 -4.05 -6.59 10.26
CA ILE A 95 -3.39 -7.86 9.90
C ILE A 95 -2.68 -8.45 11.11
N LEU A 96 -1.81 -7.70 11.79
CA LEU A 96 -1.01 -8.22 12.90
C LEU A 96 -1.85 -8.46 14.16
N LYS A 97 -2.82 -7.57 14.46
CA LYS A 97 -3.70 -7.72 15.64
C LYS A 97 -4.56 -8.99 15.64
N LYS A 98 -5.01 -9.50 14.48
CA LYS A 98 -5.74 -10.78 14.41
C LYS A 98 -4.83 -11.99 14.64
N SER A 99 -3.55 -11.91 14.27
CA SER A 99 -2.59 -13.01 14.47
C SER A 99 -2.30 -13.29 15.95
N SER A 100 -2.63 -12.39 16.87
CA SER A 100 -2.42 -12.56 18.32
C SER A 100 -3.59 -13.25 19.04
N LYS A 101 -4.64 -13.65 18.32
CA LYS A 101 -5.73 -14.49 18.83
C LYS A 101 -5.71 -15.84 18.09
N SER A 102 -4.72 -16.66 18.40
CA SER A 102 -4.74 -18.10 18.09
C SER A 102 -4.25 -18.89 19.29
#